data_AF-A0AAD9NSA9-F1
#
_entry.id   AF-A0AAD9NSA9-F1
#
_cell.length_a   1.000
_cell.length_b   1.000
_cell.length_c   1.000
_cell.angle_alpha   90.00
_cell.angle_beta   90.00
_cell.angle_gamma   90.00
#
_symmetry.space_group_name_H-M   'P 1'
#
loop_
_entity.id
_entity.type
_entity.pdbx_description
1 polymer ?
#
loop_
_entity_poly.entity_id
_entity_poly.type
_entity_poly.pdbx_seq_one_letter_code
_entity_poly.pdbx_strand_id
1 'polypeptide(L)'
;MSSMKTIVADAKCQELHAVIKTASDKYLCYTRIEGNCFVLAASNGYDVWRTEIDWEELKTLADLSDLSTDKYLEKIRNGFLQADIQASLIGAKVNLVIGQGVKALTHELYEAKLAQKKSDLNSILFRLAERSLELESRLEKADMEIAGLRQQQKTSAVGDSSGLILDLDAKRNKQPKIQPKKPGMSAVNPASRKRRAAHGVQFD
;
A
#
# COMPACT_ATOMS: atom_id res chain seq x y z
N MET A 1 -5.60 33.68 0.69
CA MET A 1 -6.18 32.58 1.49
C MET A 1 -6.13 31.32 0.64
N SER A 2 -5.51 30.25 1.15
CA SER A 2 -5.48 28.97 0.44
C SER A 2 -6.89 28.40 0.37
N SER A 3 -7.32 27.91 -0.79
CA SER A 3 -8.64 27.31 -0.94
C SER A 3 -8.74 26.00 -0.14
N MET A 4 -9.92 25.64 0.36
CA MET A 4 -10.14 24.36 1.04
C MET A 4 -9.62 23.20 0.18
N LYS A 5 -9.87 23.30 -1.13
CA LYS A 5 -9.39 22.34 -2.12
C LYS A 5 -7.89 22.12 -2.06
N THR A 6 -7.11 23.20 -1.99
CA THR A 6 -5.65 23.15 -1.92
C THR A 6 -5.18 22.45 -0.64
N ILE A 7 -5.74 22.84 0.50
CA ILE A 7 -5.30 22.34 1.82
C ILE A 7 -5.58 20.84 1.97
N VAL A 8 -6.79 20.41 1.60
CA VAL A 8 -7.18 19.00 1.65
C VAL A 8 -6.42 18.16 0.62
N ALA A 9 -6.11 18.73 -0.55
CA ALA A 9 -5.28 18.07 -1.56
C ALA A 9 -3.83 17.90 -1.09
N ASP A 10 -3.23 18.93 -0.49
CA ASP A 10 -1.87 18.90 0.06
C ASP A 10 -1.78 17.88 1.21
N ALA A 11 -2.82 17.81 2.05
CA ALA A 11 -2.96 16.80 3.08
C ALA A 11 -3.27 15.39 2.53
N LYS A 12 -3.51 15.23 1.21
CA LYS A 12 -3.90 13.97 0.54
C LYS A 12 -5.17 13.34 1.12
N CYS A 13 -6.13 14.18 1.49
CA CYS A 13 -7.39 13.77 2.12
C CYS A 13 -8.59 13.76 1.15
N GLN A 14 -8.41 14.13 -0.11
CA GLN A 14 -9.52 14.35 -1.05
C GLN A 14 -10.22 13.08 -1.50
N GLU A 15 -9.59 11.91 -1.54
CA GLU A 15 -10.20 10.71 -2.16
C GLU A 15 -9.91 9.45 -1.38
N LEU A 16 -10.04 9.54 -0.06
CA LEU A 16 -9.84 8.41 0.82
C LEU A 16 -11.08 7.54 0.79
N HIS A 17 -10.88 6.23 0.91
CA HIS A 17 -11.95 5.28 1.11
C HIS A 17 -11.47 4.14 1.99
N ALA A 18 -12.36 3.63 2.83
CA ALA A 18 -12.10 2.50 3.70
C ALA A 18 -13.38 1.68 3.84
N VAL A 19 -13.24 0.36 3.87
CA VAL A 19 -14.36 -0.57 4.11
C VAL A 19 -14.31 -1.03 5.55
N ILE A 20 -15.36 -0.74 6.29
CA ILE A 20 -15.55 -1.14 7.68
C ILE A 20 -16.54 -2.27 7.73
N LYS A 21 -16.21 -3.31 8.49
CA LYS A 21 -17.12 -4.43 8.76
C LYS A 21 -17.58 -4.31 10.21
N THR A 22 -18.89 -4.23 10.40
CA THR A 22 -19.52 -4.35 11.72
C THR A 22 -20.09 -5.77 11.87
N ALA A 23 -20.64 -6.10 13.05
CA ALA A 23 -21.19 -7.42 13.29
C ALA A 23 -22.37 -7.77 12.36
N SER A 24 -23.14 -6.76 11.96
CA SER A 24 -24.39 -6.92 11.19
C SER A 24 -24.32 -6.35 9.77
N ASP A 25 -23.46 -5.37 9.51
CA ASP A 25 -23.44 -4.63 8.23
C ASP A 25 -22.02 -4.25 7.80
N LYS A 26 -21.86 -3.81 6.55
CA LYS A 26 -20.62 -3.26 6.01
C LYS A 26 -20.83 -1.83 5.55
N TYR A 27 -19.89 -0.97 5.90
CA TYR A 27 -19.90 0.42 5.49
C TYR A 27 -18.68 0.72 4.63
N LEU A 28 -18.89 1.41 3.52
CA LEU A 28 -17.86 2.12 2.78
C LEU A 28 -17.83 3.55 3.29
N CYS A 29 -16.76 3.91 3.99
CA CYS A 29 -16.48 5.28 4.36
C CYS A 29 -15.61 5.91 3.28
N TYR A 30 -15.85 7.18 2.97
CA TYR A 30 -15.06 7.90 1.99
C TYR A 30 -15.02 9.40 2.29
N THR A 31 -14.00 10.06 1.76
CA THR A 31 -13.87 11.51 1.76
C THR A 31 -13.96 12.03 0.34
N ARG A 32 -14.43 13.28 0.19
CA ARG A 32 -14.33 14.04 -1.05
C ARG A 32 -14.32 15.54 -0.82
N ILE A 33 -13.98 16.27 -1.87
CA ILE A 33 -14.17 17.73 -1.91
C ILE A 33 -15.34 18.00 -2.85
N GLU A 34 -16.32 18.76 -2.37
CA GLU A 34 -17.47 19.21 -3.16
C GLU A 34 -17.56 20.73 -3.03
N GLY A 35 -17.30 21.44 -4.14
CA GLY A 35 -17.17 22.89 -4.12
C GLY A 35 -16.03 23.33 -3.19
N ASN A 36 -16.38 24.05 -2.12
CA ASN A 36 -15.44 24.52 -1.09
C ASN A 36 -15.60 23.78 0.25
N CYS A 37 -16.35 22.67 0.27
CA CYS A 37 -16.58 21.87 1.47
C CYS A 37 -15.79 20.56 1.41
N PHE A 38 -15.26 20.17 2.57
CA PHE A 38 -14.72 18.84 2.79
C PHE A 38 -15.86 17.92 3.23
N VAL A 39 -16.13 16.88 2.45
CA VAL A 39 -17.22 15.95 2.70
C VAL A 39 -16.67 14.66 3.26
N LEU A 40 -17.18 14.28 4.43
CA LEU A 40 -16.95 12.98 5.03
C LEU A 40 -18.26 12.19 4.94
N ALA A 41 -18.20 10.97 4.44
CA ALA A 41 -19.39 10.19 4.16
C ALA A 41 -19.20 8.70 4.42
N ALA A 42 -20.32 8.01 4.64
CA ALA A 42 -20.41 6.58 4.82
C ALA A 42 -21.63 6.06 4.05
N SER A 43 -21.52 4.85 3.50
CA SER A 43 -22.62 4.17 2.81
C SER A 43 -22.59 2.69 3.10
N ASN A 44 -23.75 2.06 3.23
CA ASN A 44 -23.91 0.60 3.28
C ASN A 44 -24.33 0.00 1.93
N GLY A 45 -24.15 0.76 0.84
CA GLY A 45 -24.47 0.35 -0.53
C GLY A 45 -25.89 0.70 -0.97
N TYR A 46 -26.80 1.03 -0.05
CA TYR A 46 -28.13 1.54 -0.37
C TYR A 46 -28.34 2.94 0.16
N ASP A 47 -28.02 3.20 1.44
CA ASP A 47 -28.11 4.50 2.08
C ASP A 47 -26.75 5.22 2.08
N VAL A 48 -26.79 6.55 2.16
CA VAL A 48 -25.61 7.41 2.22
C VAL A 48 -25.81 8.39 3.35
N TRP A 49 -24.85 8.45 4.27
CA TRP A 49 -24.76 9.47 5.31
C TRP A 49 -23.55 10.34 5.05
N ARG A 50 -23.69 11.65 5.20
CA ARG A 50 -22.62 12.61 4.96
C ARG A 50 -22.68 13.76 5.93
N THR A 51 -21.53 14.39 6.11
CA THR A 51 -21.41 15.72 6.67
C THR A 51 -20.58 16.57 5.72
N GLU A 52 -20.98 17.82 5.55
CA GLU A 52 -20.24 18.82 4.80
C GLU A 52 -19.54 19.69 5.84
N ILE A 53 -18.22 19.83 5.70
CA ILE A 53 -17.39 20.59 6.62
C ILE A 53 -16.82 21.76 5.85
N ASP A 54 -17.21 22.97 6.23
CA ASP A 54 -16.62 24.18 5.66
C ASP A 54 -15.27 24.54 6.32
N TRP A 55 -14.67 25.66 5.90
CA TRP A 55 -13.36 26.06 6.41
C TRP A 55 -13.36 26.50 7.88
N GLU A 56 -14.43 27.13 8.34
CA GLU A 56 -14.55 27.61 9.71
C GLU A 56 -14.87 26.45 10.66
N GLU A 57 -15.73 25.54 10.22
CA GLU A 57 -16.02 24.28 10.90
C GLU A 57 -14.78 23.41 10.99
N LEU A 58 -14.00 23.27 9.92
CA LEU A 58 -12.77 22.48 9.95
C LEU A 58 -11.77 22.99 11.00
N LYS A 59 -11.62 24.32 11.10
CA LYS A 59 -10.77 24.93 12.15
C LYS A 59 -11.33 24.65 13.54
N THR A 60 -12.63 24.83 13.71
CA THR A 60 -13.30 24.61 15.00
C THR A 60 -13.17 23.14 15.42
N LEU A 61 -13.34 22.19 14.52
CA LEU A 61 -13.17 20.76 14.77
C LEU A 61 -11.71 20.41 15.11
N ALA A 62 -10.75 21.05 14.44
CA ALA A 62 -9.33 20.88 14.74
C ALA A 62 -8.98 21.41 16.13
N ASP A 63 -9.45 22.62 16.46
CA ASP A 63 -9.26 23.26 17.76
C ASP A 63 -9.92 22.47 18.90
N LEU A 64 -11.15 21.97 18.70
CA LEU A 64 -11.85 21.09 19.65
C LEU A 64 -11.11 19.76 19.89
N SER A 65 -10.27 19.35 18.94
CA SER A 65 -9.47 18.14 19.02
C SER A 65 -8.05 18.39 19.55
N ASP A 66 -7.73 19.61 19.96
CA ASP A 66 -6.38 20.07 20.34
C ASP A 66 -5.33 19.83 19.23
N LEU A 67 -5.72 19.99 17.97
CA LEU A 67 -4.87 19.76 16.80
C LEU A 67 -4.84 20.99 15.89
N SER A 68 -3.72 21.21 15.21
CA SER A 68 -3.70 22.13 14.06
C SER A 68 -4.49 21.51 12.91
N THR A 69 -5.04 22.35 12.02
CA THR A 69 -5.80 21.89 10.84
C THR A 69 -5.05 20.83 10.01
N ASP A 70 -3.74 21.00 9.80
CA ASP A 70 -2.93 20.04 9.05
C ASP A 70 -2.83 18.69 9.75
N LYS A 71 -2.60 18.70 11.07
CA LYS A 71 -2.53 17.47 11.89
C LYS A 71 -3.88 16.78 12.00
N TYR A 72 -4.96 17.56 12.01
CA TYR A 72 -6.32 17.05 12.00
C TYR A 72 -6.60 16.29 10.71
N LEU A 73 -6.31 16.90 9.55
CA LEU A 73 -6.44 16.24 8.25
C LEU A 73 -5.51 15.02 8.12
N GLU A 74 -4.26 15.13 8.58
CA GLU A 74 -3.32 14.00 8.61
C GLU A 74 -3.87 12.83 9.43
N LYS A 75 -4.50 13.11 10.56
CA LYS A 75 -5.13 12.08 11.39
C LYS A 75 -6.30 11.40 10.69
N ILE A 76 -7.14 12.17 9.99
CA ILE A 76 -8.18 11.61 9.13
C ILE A 76 -7.54 10.68 8.09
N ARG A 77 -6.55 11.16 7.33
CA ARG A 77 -5.83 10.36 6.33
C ARG A 77 -5.30 9.06 6.90
N ASN A 78 -4.58 9.13 8.01
CA ASN A 78 -3.96 7.96 8.61
C ASN A 78 -5.01 6.95 9.08
N GLY A 79 -6.13 7.41 9.63
CA GLY A 79 -7.26 6.54 9.97
C GLY A 79 -7.82 5.78 8.77
N PHE A 80 -8.00 6.45 7.63
CA PHE A 80 -8.44 5.79 6.39
C PHE A 80 -7.42 4.79 5.85
N LEU A 81 -6.13 5.15 5.84
CA LEU A 81 -5.07 4.29 5.32
C LEU A 81 -4.84 3.04 6.19
N GLN A 82 -4.99 3.18 7.50
CA GLN A 82 -4.79 2.08 8.46
C GLN A 82 -6.09 1.29 8.73
N ALA A 83 -7.20 1.69 8.10
CA ALA A 83 -8.54 1.18 8.41
C ALA A 83 -8.91 1.30 9.90
N ASP A 84 -8.38 2.34 10.58
CA ASP A 84 -8.67 2.65 11.97
C ASP A 84 -9.89 3.55 12.05
N ILE A 85 -11.01 3.02 11.56
CA ILE A 85 -12.29 3.73 11.48
C ILE A 85 -13.38 2.80 11.98
N GLN A 86 -14.30 3.34 12.76
CA GLN A 86 -15.49 2.66 13.23
C GLN A 86 -16.72 3.47 12.82
N ALA A 87 -17.75 2.77 12.35
CA ALA A 87 -19.04 3.36 12.02
C ALA A 87 -20.13 2.66 12.84
N SER A 88 -21.02 3.46 13.43
CA SER A 88 -22.16 2.96 14.19
C SER A 88 -23.42 3.73 13.81
N LEU A 89 -24.50 3.01 13.47
CA LEU A 89 -25.79 3.62 13.20
C LEU A 89 -26.51 3.89 14.53
N ILE A 90 -26.80 5.15 14.82
CA ILE A 90 -27.49 5.61 16.02
C ILE A 90 -28.75 6.36 15.58
N GLY A 91 -29.90 5.67 15.61
CA GLY A 91 -31.14 6.20 15.05
C GLY A 91 -31.02 6.39 13.54
N ALA A 92 -31.21 7.63 13.06
CA ALA A 92 -31.10 7.99 11.64
C ALA A 92 -29.72 8.58 11.25
N LYS A 93 -28.75 8.59 12.18
CA LYS A 93 -27.41 9.13 11.95
C LYS A 93 -26.36 8.04 12.03
N VAL A 94 -25.26 8.20 11.30
CA VAL A 94 -24.08 7.37 11.45
C VAL A 94 -23.03 8.15 12.23
N ASN A 95 -22.59 7.60 13.35
CA ASN A 95 -21.45 8.13 14.08
C ASN A 95 -20.17 7.47 13.56
N LEU A 96 -19.30 8.29 12.97
CA LEU A 96 -18.03 7.88 12.38
C LEU A 96 -16.88 8.28 13.31
N VAL A 97 -16.18 7.29 13.84
CA VAL A 97 -15.04 7.46 14.74
C VAL A 97 -13.77 7.12 13.99
N ILE A 98 -12.80 8.04 13.96
CA ILE A 98 -11.52 7.88 13.28
C ILE A 98 -10.40 7.90 14.33
N GLY A 99 -9.61 6.82 14.37
CA GLY A 99 -8.59 6.61 15.39
C GLY A 99 -9.11 5.80 16.59
N GLN A 100 -8.19 5.51 17.52
CA GLN A 100 -8.49 4.80 18.77
C GLN A 100 -8.31 5.65 20.02
N GLY A 101 -9.10 5.32 21.05
CA GLY A 101 -8.96 5.85 22.40
C GLY A 101 -9.44 7.28 22.58
N VAL A 102 -8.92 7.94 23.62
CA VAL A 102 -9.39 9.26 24.11
C VAL A 102 -9.20 10.38 23.09
N LYS A 103 -8.32 10.19 22.10
CA LYS A 103 -8.06 11.16 21.05
C LYS A 103 -8.81 10.84 19.75
N ALA A 104 -9.72 9.86 19.70
CA ALA A 104 -10.41 9.56 18.45
C ALA A 104 -11.25 10.76 17.97
N LEU A 105 -11.24 11.02 16.65
CA LEU A 105 -12.07 12.04 16.04
C LEU A 105 -13.46 11.46 15.84
N THR A 106 -14.50 12.16 16.29
CA THR A 106 -15.88 11.69 16.20
C THR A 106 -16.69 12.64 15.33
N HIS A 107 -17.36 12.09 14.32
CA HIS A 107 -18.17 12.83 13.36
C HIS A 107 -19.57 12.25 13.24
N GLU A 108 -20.57 13.09 13.42
CA GLU A 108 -21.95 12.72 13.11
C GLU A 108 -22.23 12.93 11.63
N LEU A 109 -22.68 11.87 10.96
CA LEU A 109 -23.09 11.88 9.57
C LEU A 109 -24.62 11.77 9.47
N TYR A 110 -25.20 12.54 8.56
CA TYR A 110 -26.64 12.66 8.38
C TYR A 110 -27.06 12.07 7.05
N GLU A 111 -28.25 11.47 7.00
CA GLU A 111 -28.75 10.86 5.78
C GLU A 111 -28.82 11.88 4.64
N ALA A 112 -28.21 11.54 3.51
CA ALA A 112 -28.14 12.40 2.34
C ALA A 112 -29.51 12.50 1.66
N LYS A 113 -29.80 13.66 1.06
CA LYS A 113 -31.02 13.84 0.25
C LYS A 113 -31.01 12.89 -0.94
N LEU A 114 -32.18 12.50 -1.44
CA LEU A 114 -32.33 11.52 -2.53
C LEU A 114 -31.45 11.82 -3.77
N ALA A 115 -31.35 13.09 -4.16
CA ALA A 115 -30.52 13.51 -5.30
C ALA A 115 -29.02 13.31 -5.03
N GLN A 116 -28.56 13.68 -3.83
CA GLN A 116 -27.17 13.50 -3.40
C GLN A 116 -26.83 12.02 -3.27
N LYS A 117 -27.70 11.23 -2.65
CA LYS A 117 -27.57 9.78 -2.51
C LYS A 117 -27.32 9.09 -3.85
N LYS A 118 -28.13 9.40 -4.87
CA LYS A 118 -27.95 8.84 -6.23
C LYS A 118 -26.62 9.27 -6.85
N SER A 119 -26.28 10.55 -6.74
CA SER A 119 -25.02 11.09 -7.26
C SER A 119 -23.81 10.42 -6.61
N ASP A 120 -23.86 10.25 -5.28
CA ASP A 120 -22.77 9.70 -4.49
C ASP A 120 -22.53 8.22 -4.79
N LEU A 121 -23.60 7.42 -4.80
CA LEU A 121 -23.48 6.00 -5.14
C LEU A 121 -22.97 5.80 -6.57
N ASN A 122 -23.45 6.59 -7.53
CA ASN A 122 -22.97 6.55 -8.91
C ASN A 122 -21.46 6.90 -8.98
N SER A 123 -21.06 8.02 -8.36
CA SER A 123 -19.67 8.47 -8.33
C SER A 123 -18.74 7.44 -7.69
N ILE A 124 -19.14 6.86 -6.55
CA ILE A 124 -18.37 5.81 -5.87
C ILE A 124 -18.21 4.58 -6.77
N LEU A 125 -19.29 4.12 -7.40
CA LEU A 125 -19.28 2.92 -8.23
C LEU A 125 -18.28 3.07 -9.38
N PHE A 126 -18.39 4.15 -10.16
CA PHE A 126 -17.48 4.37 -11.29
C PHE A 126 -16.05 4.62 -10.84
N ARG A 127 -15.85 5.38 -9.76
CA ARG A 127 -14.50 5.60 -9.20
C ARG A 127 -13.85 4.29 -8.77
N LEU A 128 -14.57 3.40 -8.10
CA LEU A 128 -14.02 2.11 -7.69
C LEU A 128 -13.71 1.22 -8.90
N ALA A 129 -14.56 1.23 -9.93
CA ALA A 129 -14.30 0.50 -11.17
C ALA A 129 -13.05 1.03 -11.90
N GLU A 130 -12.94 2.35 -12.06
CA GLU A 130 -11.78 3.01 -12.67
C GLU A 130 -10.49 2.71 -11.91
N ARG A 131 -10.53 2.74 -10.57
CA ARG A 131 -9.37 2.42 -9.73
C ARG A 131 -8.98 0.95 -9.80
N SER A 132 -9.94 0.03 -9.93
CA SER A 132 -9.63 -1.40 -10.17
C SER A 132 -8.86 -1.56 -11.48
N LEU A 133 -9.36 -0.96 -12.57
CA LEU A 133 -8.73 -1.02 -13.89
C LEU A 133 -7.32 -0.39 -13.88
N GLU A 134 -7.15 0.75 -13.21
CA GLU A 134 -5.84 1.40 -13.06
C GLU A 134 -4.85 0.51 -12.29
N LEU A 135 -5.30 -0.09 -11.18
CA LEU A 135 -4.48 -0.95 -10.35
C LEU A 135 -4.08 -2.25 -11.08
N GLU A 136 -5.00 -2.84 -11.83
CA GLU A 136 -4.73 -4.01 -12.70
C GLU A 136 -3.66 -3.67 -13.75
N SER A 137 -3.81 -2.55 -14.46
CA SER A 137 -2.81 -2.11 -15.45
C SER A 137 -1.43 -1.82 -14.83
N ARG A 138 -1.40 -1.26 -13.61
CA ARG A 138 -0.14 -1.02 -12.89
C ARG A 138 0.51 -2.33 -12.43
N LEU A 139 -0.30 -3.30 -12.02
CA LEU A 139 0.18 -4.62 -11.61
C LEU A 139 0.80 -5.37 -12.79
N GLU A 140 0.15 -5.36 -13.96
CA GLU A 140 0.70 -5.95 -15.18
C GLU A 140 2.05 -5.35 -15.57
N LYS A 141 2.18 -4.01 -15.50
CA LYS A 141 3.44 -3.31 -15.80
C LYS A 141 4.54 -3.69 -14.81
N ALA A 142 4.23 -3.77 -13.52
CA ALA A 142 5.18 -4.17 -12.50
C ALA A 142 5.64 -5.63 -12.69
N ASP A 143 4.71 -6.53 -13.05
CA ASP A 143 5.04 -7.93 -13.33
C ASP A 143 5.94 -8.07 -14.57
N MET A 144 5.69 -7.28 -15.63
CA MET A 144 6.57 -7.23 -16.80
C MET A 144 7.98 -6.72 -16.45
N GLU A 145 8.08 -5.69 -15.62
CA GLU A 145 9.36 -5.14 -15.15
C GLU A 145 10.13 -6.18 -14.34
N ILE A 146 9.46 -6.85 -13.40
CA ILE A 146 10.05 -7.93 -12.58
C ILE A 146 10.52 -9.10 -13.47
N ALA A 147 9.73 -9.49 -14.47
CA ALA A 147 10.11 -10.53 -15.42
C ALA A 147 11.35 -10.14 -16.24
N GLY A 148 11.42 -8.89 -16.72
CA GLY A 148 12.57 -8.34 -17.42
C GLY A 148 13.84 -8.34 -16.57
N LEU A 149 13.75 -7.86 -15.33
CA LEU A 149 14.89 -7.85 -14.39
C LEU A 149 15.39 -9.27 -14.07
N ARG A 150 14.48 -10.23 -13.89
CA ARG A 150 14.83 -11.64 -13.69
C ARG A 150 15.51 -12.27 -14.90
N GLN A 151 15.10 -11.88 -16.12
CA GLN A 151 15.73 -12.34 -17.35
C GLN A 151 17.13 -11.75 -17.52
N GLN A 152 17.31 -10.45 -17.24
CA GLN A 152 18.62 -9.80 -17.25
C GLN A 152 19.60 -10.41 -16.25
N GLN A 153 19.17 -10.72 -15.01
CA GLN A 153 20.02 -11.40 -14.04
C GLN A 153 20.43 -12.81 -14.50
N LYS A 154 19.55 -13.54 -15.19
CA LYS A 154 19.89 -14.85 -15.76
C LYS A 154 20.89 -14.73 -16.92
N THR A 155 20.80 -13.69 -17.74
CA THR A 155 21.77 -13.46 -18.84
C THR A 155 23.11 -12.93 -18.32
N SER A 156 23.13 -12.08 -17.28
CA SER A 156 24.35 -11.61 -16.64
C SER A 156 25.07 -12.68 -15.80
N ALA A 157 24.37 -13.75 -15.41
CA ALA A 157 24.99 -14.93 -14.78
C ALA A 157 25.55 -15.95 -15.79
N VAL A 158 25.27 -15.80 -17.09
CA VAL A 158 25.67 -16.77 -18.14
C VAL A 158 26.66 -16.18 -19.16
N GLY A 159 26.97 -14.88 -19.12
CA GLY A 159 28.03 -14.35 -19.97
C GLY A 159 28.33 -12.89 -19.70
N ASP A 160 29.30 -12.62 -18.82
CA ASP A 160 30.49 -11.90 -19.28
C ASP A 160 31.69 -12.10 -18.34
N SER A 161 32.42 -13.18 -18.58
CA SER A 161 33.87 -13.21 -18.36
C SER A 161 34.58 -12.98 -19.70
N SER A 162 34.13 -12.03 -20.53
CA SER A 162 34.83 -11.68 -21.77
C SER A 162 34.40 -10.33 -22.36
N GLY A 163 34.28 -9.29 -21.53
CA GLY A 163 33.79 -7.99 -21.97
C GLY A 163 34.73 -6.79 -21.79
N LEU A 164 35.90 -6.95 -21.17
CA LEU A 164 36.94 -5.90 -21.09
C LEU A 164 38.32 -6.56 -20.90
N ILE A 165 38.85 -7.15 -21.98
CA ILE A 165 40.27 -7.51 -22.03
C ILE A 165 41.03 -6.24 -22.41
N LEU A 166 41.48 -5.51 -21.38
CA LEU A 166 42.74 -4.78 -21.47
C LEU A 166 43.81 -5.82 -21.81
N ASP A 167 44.27 -5.75 -23.04
CA ASP A 167 45.41 -6.46 -23.60
C ASP A 167 46.63 -6.22 -22.71
N LEU A 168 46.99 -7.22 -21.91
CA LEU A 168 48.29 -7.35 -21.27
C LEU A 168 48.49 -8.82 -20.87
N ASP A 169 49.63 -9.34 -21.30
CA ASP A 169 50.26 -10.61 -20.91
C ASP A 169 49.82 -11.89 -21.63
N ALA A 170 50.36 -11.99 -22.85
CA ALA A 170 50.85 -13.25 -23.40
C ALA A 170 51.76 -13.99 -22.41
N LYS A 171 51.34 -15.17 -21.91
CA LYS A 171 52.14 -16.41 -21.87
C LYS A 171 51.47 -17.58 -21.11
N ARG A 172 51.52 -18.75 -21.77
CA ARG A 172 51.64 -20.12 -21.22
C ARG A 172 50.50 -20.68 -20.35
N ASN A 173 49.83 -21.73 -20.85
CA ASN A 173 50.15 -23.16 -20.63
C ASN A 173 48.88 -24.06 -20.67
N LYS A 174 49.12 -25.33 -21.02
CA LYS A 174 48.17 -26.39 -21.41
C LYS A 174 47.29 -26.91 -20.24
N GLN A 175 45.99 -27.13 -20.53
CA GLN A 175 44.99 -28.16 -20.08
C GLN A 175 45.15 -28.91 -18.72
N PRO A 176 44.05 -29.30 -18.00
CA PRO A 176 43.00 -30.18 -18.54
C PRO A 176 41.53 -29.96 -18.07
N LYS A 177 40.62 -30.63 -18.78
CA LYS A 177 39.14 -30.63 -18.64
C LYS A 177 38.67 -31.16 -17.28
N ILE A 178 37.79 -30.44 -16.60
CA ILE A 178 37.10 -30.89 -15.38
C ILE A 178 35.68 -31.35 -15.75
N GLN A 179 35.34 -32.58 -15.38
CA GLN A 179 34.03 -33.21 -15.57
C GLN A 179 32.95 -32.63 -14.62
N PRO A 180 31.67 -32.59 -15.01
CA PRO A 180 30.60 -32.03 -14.20
C PRO A 180 30.26 -32.91 -12.98
N LYS A 181 30.15 -32.29 -11.80
CA LYS A 181 29.80 -32.94 -10.52
C LYS A 181 28.28 -33.21 -10.43
N LYS A 182 27.92 -34.40 -9.95
CA LYS A 182 26.52 -34.85 -9.76
C LYS A 182 25.81 -34.13 -8.59
N PRO A 183 24.47 -33.98 -8.63
CA PRO A 183 23.68 -33.27 -7.61
C PRO A 183 23.63 -34.06 -6.29
N GLY A 184 23.73 -33.37 -5.15
CA GLY A 184 23.55 -33.99 -3.82
C GLY A 184 24.53 -33.55 -2.72
N MET A 185 25.50 -32.69 -3.00
CA MET A 185 26.42 -32.17 -1.97
C MET A 185 25.93 -30.81 -1.46
N SER A 186 25.11 -30.86 -0.41
CA SER A 186 24.64 -29.67 0.32
C SER A 186 25.82 -28.93 0.97
N ALA A 187 25.91 -27.62 0.71
CA ALA A 187 26.87 -26.71 1.29
C ALA A 187 26.34 -26.11 2.59
N VAL A 188 26.10 -26.94 3.61
CA VAL A 188 25.83 -26.45 4.98
C VAL A 188 26.56 -27.32 5.99
N ASN A 189 27.79 -26.93 6.35
CA ASN A 189 28.26 -27.05 7.73
C ASN A 189 29.48 -26.13 7.97
N PRO A 190 29.35 -25.03 8.73
CA PRO A 190 30.45 -24.07 8.96
C PRO A 190 31.57 -24.55 9.89
N ALA A 191 31.53 -25.77 10.44
CA ALA A 191 32.47 -26.20 11.49
C ALA A 191 32.99 -27.65 11.39
N SER A 192 33.16 -28.22 10.19
CA SER A 192 33.66 -29.60 10.05
C SER A 192 35.13 -29.65 9.59
N ARG A 193 36.03 -29.94 10.56
CA ARG A 193 37.46 -30.27 10.38
C ARG A 193 37.64 -31.42 9.37
N LYS A 194 38.45 -31.20 8.33
CA LYS A 194 38.93 -32.24 7.38
C LYS A 194 39.61 -33.39 8.14
N ARG A 195 38.99 -34.58 8.15
CA ARG A 195 39.70 -35.83 8.51
C ARG A 195 40.43 -36.35 7.26
N ARG A 196 41.75 -36.54 7.37
CA ARG A 196 42.57 -37.23 6.37
C ARG A 196 42.29 -38.75 6.46
N ALA A 197 42.13 -39.43 5.32
CA ALA A 197 41.98 -40.88 5.28
C ALA A 197 43.33 -41.56 5.54
N ALA A 198 43.31 -42.69 6.27
CA ALA A 198 44.49 -43.46 6.65
C ALA A 198 45.02 -44.28 5.46
N HIS A 199 46.35 -44.30 5.28
CA HIS A 199 47.02 -45.23 4.36
C HIS A 199 47.14 -46.60 5.04
N GLY A 200 46.71 -47.65 4.33
CA GLY A 200 46.81 -49.04 4.77
C GLY A 200 48.26 -49.54 4.73
N VAL A 201 48.56 -50.45 5.65
CA VAL A 201 49.87 -51.10 5.83
C VAL A 201 49.96 -52.30 4.88
N GLN A 202 51.04 -52.40 4.10
CA GLN A 202 51.40 -53.58 3.32
C GLN A 202 52.12 -54.59 4.22
N PHE A 203 51.82 -55.88 4.05
CA PHE A 203 52.62 -56.98 4.59
C PHE A 203 53.14 -57.81 3.41
N ASP A 204 54.41 -58.21 3.51
CA ASP A 204 55.02 -59.30 2.71
C ASP A 204 54.51 -60.67 3.17
#